data_AF-A0A9K3Q3M3-F1
#
_entry.id   AF-A0A9K3Q3M3-F1
#
_cell.length_a   1.000
_cell.length_b   1.000
_cell.length_c   1.000
_cell.angle_alpha   90.00
_cell.angle_beta   90.00
_cell.angle_gamma   90.00
#
_symmetry.space_group_name_H-M   'P 1'
#
loop_
_entity.id
_entity.type
_entity.pdbx_description
1 polymer ?
#
loop_
_entity_poly.entity_id
_entity_poly.type
_entity_poly.pdbx_seq_one_letter_code
_entity_poly.pdbx_strand_id
1 'polypeptide(L)'
;MANGWPIERIVYTSCTPKDRNAAIFLSSSPLFSSSSSTFDPDEYLSQDPYYPPLTDLELDNRKAELLLIARLTHGDKPTIADFKKHWFSERGNEFETLLYHADFGIGKGPDHWEEAQLVFQDLIRQDPTFLEPQARYAKLLCLQGQLEESTRWAQRVLDSKPWHFVTIETMVALCTAKGDTVLSELWKSRRLPNPSKPEARRQWVDRALQDAETILGRMQQQKETK
;
A
#
# COMPACT_ATOMS: atom_id res chain seq x y z
N MET A 1 13.08 -10.80 26.53
CA MET A 1 13.07 -12.05 25.74
C MET A 1 11.98 -11.89 24.70
N ALA A 2 12.35 -11.56 23.46
CA ALA A 2 11.40 -11.31 22.38
C ALA A 2 10.96 -12.66 21.81
N ASN A 3 9.69 -13.01 22.00
CA ASN A 3 9.07 -14.17 21.38
C ASN A 3 8.99 -13.89 19.88
N GLY A 4 9.83 -14.57 19.09
CA GLY A 4 9.80 -14.52 17.63
C GLY A 4 8.45 -14.97 17.13
N TRP A 5 7.68 -14.04 16.56
CA TRP A 5 6.39 -14.34 15.95
C TRP A 5 6.61 -15.22 14.72
N PRO A 6 5.86 -16.32 14.55
CA PRO A 6 5.86 -17.07 13.32
C PRO A 6 5.13 -16.23 12.27
N ILE A 7 5.87 -15.37 11.58
CA ILE A 7 5.41 -14.80 10.31
C ILE A 7 5.37 -15.99 9.36
N GLU A 8 4.21 -16.63 9.23
CA GLU A 8 3.93 -17.42 8.04
C GLU A 8 4.19 -16.49 6.86
N ARG A 9 5.34 -16.66 6.20
CA ARG A 9 5.64 -15.96 4.96
C ARG A 9 4.51 -16.32 4.02
N ILE A 10 3.56 -15.42 3.83
CA ILE A 10 2.83 -15.34 2.57
C ILE A 10 3.90 -14.97 1.55
N VAL A 11 4.57 -16.01 1.05
CA VAL A 11 5.46 -15.92 -0.10
C VAL A 11 4.51 -15.63 -1.26
N TYR A 12 4.23 -14.35 -1.48
CA TYR A 12 3.94 -13.92 -2.84
C TYR A 12 5.15 -14.38 -3.64
N THR A 13 4.96 -15.40 -4.48
CA THR A 13 5.99 -15.87 -5.40
C THR A 13 6.46 -14.64 -6.16
N SER A 14 7.64 -14.14 -5.80
CA SER A 14 8.29 -13.06 -6.50
C SER A 14 8.41 -13.52 -7.94
N CYS A 15 7.68 -12.88 -8.85
CA CYS A 15 8.03 -12.93 -10.26
C CYS A 15 9.48 -12.44 -10.33
N THR A 16 10.40 -13.37 -10.55
CA THR A 16 11.80 -13.03 -10.76
C THR A 16 11.86 -12.27 -12.08
N PRO A 17 12.42 -11.05 -12.12
CA PRO A 17 12.78 -10.43 -13.37
C PRO A 17 13.95 -11.24 -13.93
N LYS A 18 13.65 -12.26 -14.74
CA LYS A 18 14.65 -12.78 -15.67
C LYS A 18 14.88 -11.66 -16.68
N ASP A 19 16.13 -11.22 -16.76
CA ASP A 19 16.66 -10.31 -17.78
C ASP A 19 16.33 -8.82 -17.60
N ARG A 20 16.88 -8.22 -16.53
CA ARG A 20 17.41 -6.84 -16.61
C ARG A 20 18.78 -6.78 -15.94
N ASN A 21 19.83 -7.03 -16.71
CA ASN A 21 21.17 -6.52 -16.42
C ASN A 21 21.14 -4.99 -16.54
N ALA A 22 20.56 -4.33 -15.54
CA ALA A 22 20.81 -2.93 -15.27
C ALA A 22 21.75 -2.92 -14.07
N ALA A 23 23.05 -2.94 -14.35
CA ALA A 23 24.01 -2.32 -13.43
C ALA A 23 23.63 -0.83 -13.40
N ILE A 24 22.64 -0.48 -12.59
CA ILE A 24 22.34 0.90 -12.25
C ILE A 24 23.52 1.30 -11.39
N PHE A 25 24.53 1.86 -12.05
CA PHE A 25 25.41 2.82 -11.41
C PHE A 25 24.47 3.83 -10.76
N LEU A 26 24.28 3.73 -9.45
CA LEU A 26 23.82 4.83 -8.62
C LEU A 26 24.92 5.88 -8.70
N SER A 27 24.99 6.55 -9.85
CA SER A 27 25.66 7.82 -10.03
C SER A 27 25.24 8.66 -8.84
N SER A 28 26.23 9.03 -8.03
CA SER A 28 26.17 9.85 -6.83
C SER A 28 25.44 11.16 -7.08
N SER A 29 24.13 11.06 -7.30
CA SER A 29 23.24 12.18 -7.46
C SER A 29 22.94 12.63 -6.04
N PRO A 30 23.33 13.85 -5.66
CA PRO A 30 23.07 14.38 -4.34
C PRO A 30 21.58 14.74 -4.27
N LEU A 31 20.69 13.75 -4.29
CA LEU A 31 19.24 13.96 -4.29
C LEU A 31 18.71 14.19 -2.86
N PHE A 32 19.48 13.89 -1.84
CA PHE A 32 19.16 14.31 -0.47
C PHE A 32 19.75 15.70 -0.22
N SER A 33 19.06 16.73 -0.74
CA SER A 33 19.23 18.09 -0.24
C SER A 33 18.98 18.07 1.27
N SER A 34 20.02 18.33 2.05
CA SER A 34 20.06 18.22 3.51
C SER A 34 19.29 19.33 4.22
N SER A 35 18.06 19.61 3.78
CA SER A 35 17.10 20.32 4.63
C SER A 35 16.70 19.36 5.75
N SER A 36 17.28 19.57 6.94
CA SER A 36 17.04 18.86 8.20
C SER A 36 15.60 19.06 8.74
N SER A 37 14.59 19.04 7.88
CA SER A 37 13.20 18.94 8.30
C SER A 37 12.96 17.50 8.73
N THR A 38 12.83 17.30 10.04
CA THR A 38 12.42 16.03 10.63
C THR A 38 11.07 15.63 10.05
N PHE A 39 10.94 14.41 9.52
CA PHE A 39 9.66 13.88 9.05
C PHE A 39 8.68 13.85 10.22
N ASP A 40 7.65 14.69 10.18
CA ASP A 40 6.57 14.72 11.17
C ASP A 40 5.33 14.03 10.59
N PRO A 41 4.97 12.82 11.07
CA PRO A 41 3.80 12.09 10.59
C PRO A 41 2.49 12.87 10.77
N ASP A 42 2.38 13.70 11.81
CA ASP A 42 1.13 14.40 12.13
C ASP A 42 0.78 15.47 11.09
N GLU A 43 1.78 16.03 10.40
CA GLU A 43 1.58 16.93 9.26
C GLU A 43 0.74 16.26 8.16
N TYR A 44 1.05 15.00 7.84
CA TYR A 44 0.41 14.24 6.77
C TYR A 44 -0.89 13.58 7.23
N LEU A 45 -0.97 13.15 8.49
CA LEU A 45 -2.09 12.37 9.03
C LEU A 45 -3.24 13.23 9.59
N SER A 46 -3.12 14.55 9.59
CA SER A 46 -4.12 15.48 10.17
C SER A 46 -5.48 15.51 9.45
N GLN A 47 -5.58 14.99 8.23
CA GLN A 47 -6.83 14.97 7.44
C GLN A 47 -7.52 13.60 7.55
N ASP A 48 -8.69 13.56 8.19
CA ASP A 48 -9.54 12.36 8.33
C ASP A 48 -11.01 12.70 8.01
N PRO A 49 -11.68 12.03 7.05
CA PRO A 49 -11.12 11.05 6.12
C PRO A 49 -10.26 11.73 5.04
N TYR A 50 -9.13 11.11 4.69
CA TYR A 50 -8.27 11.62 3.62
C TYR A 50 -8.76 11.15 2.26
N TYR A 51 -9.09 12.11 1.40
CA TYR A 51 -9.31 11.91 -0.03
C TYR A 51 -8.30 12.76 -0.80
N PRO A 52 -7.36 12.15 -1.55
CA PRO A 52 -6.44 12.94 -2.37
C PRO A 52 -7.22 13.75 -3.41
N PRO A 53 -6.78 14.97 -3.77
CA PRO A 53 -7.42 15.75 -4.82
C PRO A 53 -7.57 14.96 -6.13
N LEU A 54 -8.74 15.06 -6.77
CA LEU A 54 -9.01 14.35 -8.03
C LEU A 54 -8.38 15.06 -9.23
N THR A 55 -7.10 14.82 -9.44
CA THR A 55 -6.40 15.15 -10.69
C THR A 55 -6.86 14.23 -11.83
N ASP A 56 -6.54 14.58 -13.07
CA ASP A 56 -6.86 13.72 -14.22
C ASP A 56 -6.06 12.40 -14.15
N LEU A 57 -4.82 12.46 -13.68
CA LEU A 57 -4.01 11.28 -13.38
C LEU A 57 -4.68 10.36 -12.35
N GLU A 58 -5.20 10.92 -11.25
CA GLU A 58 -5.90 10.13 -10.25
C GLU A 58 -7.21 9.55 -10.75
N LEU A 59 -7.95 10.28 -11.58
CA LEU A 59 -9.14 9.74 -12.21
C LEU A 59 -8.81 8.52 -13.07
N ASP A 60 -7.76 8.61 -13.89
CA ASP A 60 -7.32 7.50 -14.73
C ASP A 60 -6.81 6.32 -13.91
N ASN A 61 -6.05 6.57 -12.84
CA ASN A 61 -5.62 5.54 -11.90
C ASN A 61 -6.83 4.83 -11.26
N ARG A 62 -7.85 5.57 -10.80
CA ARG A 62 -9.06 4.97 -10.19
C ARG A 62 -9.88 4.15 -11.18
N LYS A 63 -9.99 4.60 -12.43
CA LYS A 63 -10.64 3.82 -13.49
C LYS A 63 -9.88 2.53 -13.79
N ALA A 64 -8.56 2.57 -13.87
CA ALA A 64 -7.73 1.38 -14.05
C ALA A 64 -7.91 0.40 -12.87
N GLU A 65 -7.95 0.90 -11.64
CA GLU A 65 -8.23 0.07 -10.45
C GLU A 65 -9.59 -0.63 -10.53
N LEU A 66 -10.67 0.08 -10.91
CA LEU A 66 -12.00 -0.52 -11.09
C LEU A 66 -11.97 -1.69 -12.07
N LEU A 67 -11.28 -1.54 -13.21
CA LEU A 67 -11.12 -2.62 -14.19
C LEU A 67 -10.35 -3.82 -13.61
N LEU A 68 -9.30 -3.57 -12.82
CA LEU A 68 -8.55 -4.63 -12.15
C LEU A 68 -9.38 -5.34 -11.08
N ILE A 69 -10.20 -4.60 -10.30
CA ILE A 69 -11.11 -5.18 -9.30
C ILE A 69 -12.11 -6.10 -9.99
N ALA A 70 -12.76 -5.65 -11.08
CA ALA A 70 -13.71 -6.45 -11.83
C ALA A 70 -13.11 -7.77 -12.36
N ARG A 71 -11.84 -7.73 -12.81
CA ARG A 71 -11.11 -8.92 -13.32
C ARG A 71 -10.86 -9.99 -12.26
N LEU A 72 -10.86 -9.66 -10.96
CA LEU A 72 -10.66 -10.65 -9.89
C LEU A 72 -11.76 -11.71 -9.83
N THR A 73 -12.94 -11.45 -10.41
CA THR A 73 -14.02 -12.45 -10.53
C THR A 73 -13.61 -13.68 -11.36
N HIS A 74 -12.68 -13.50 -12.29
CA HIS A 74 -12.28 -14.52 -13.27
C HIS A 74 -10.93 -15.18 -12.95
N GLY A 75 -10.19 -14.68 -11.97
CA GLY A 75 -8.93 -15.29 -11.51
C GLY A 75 -7.91 -14.30 -10.96
N ASP A 76 -7.02 -14.82 -10.12
CA ASP A 76 -6.09 -13.99 -9.33
C ASP A 76 -4.72 -13.81 -9.99
N LYS A 77 -4.16 -14.87 -10.62
CA LYS A 77 -2.72 -14.93 -10.92
C LYS A 77 -2.18 -13.75 -11.76
N PRO A 78 -2.75 -13.42 -12.93
CA PRO A 78 -2.30 -12.22 -13.64
C PRO A 78 -2.78 -10.94 -12.93
N THR A 79 -3.99 -10.95 -12.37
CA THR A 79 -4.66 -9.76 -11.85
C THR A 79 -3.95 -9.17 -10.61
N ILE A 80 -3.45 -10.00 -9.69
CA ILE A 80 -2.72 -9.53 -8.50
C ILE A 80 -1.35 -8.94 -8.87
N ALA A 81 -0.68 -9.52 -9.86
CA ALA A 81 0.56 -8.96 -10.40
C ALA A 81 0.28 -7.62 -11.11
N ASP A 82 -0.82 -7.53 -11.85
CA ASP A 82 -1.28 -6.30 -12.50
C ASP A 82 -1.60 -5.21 -11.46
N PHE A 83 -2.27 -5.54 -10.35
CA PHE A 83 -2.49 -4.60 -9.24
C PHE A 83 -1.18 -4.08 -8.66
N LYS A 84 -0.24 -4.98 -8.34
CA LYS A 84 1.06 -4.57 -7.79
C LYS A 84 1.77 -3.64 -8.76
N LYS A 85 1.82 -4.00 -10.04
CA LYS A 85 2.44 -3.17 -11.08
C LYS A 85 1.76 -1.81 -11.16
N HIS A 86 0.43 -1.79 -11.23
CA HIS A 86 -0.37 -0.57 -11.29
C HIS A 86 -0.02 0.36 -10.12
N TRP A 87 -0.18 -0.11 -8.88
CA TRP A 87 0.08 0.68 -7.66
C TRP A 87 1.52 1.17 -7.54
N PHE A 88 2.51 0.39 -7.96
CA PHE A 88 3.91 0.83 -7.91
C PHE A 88 4.23 1.91 -8.95
N SER A 89 3.49 1.92 -10.06
CA SER A 89 3.76 2.78 -11.22
C SER A 89 2.89 4.04 -11.31
N GLU A 90 2.01 4.30 -10.32
CA GLU A 90 1.05 5.43 -10.36
C GLU A 90 1.70 6.81 -10.51
N ARG A 91 3.00 6.92 -10.18
CA ARG A 91 3.82 8.14 -10.27
C ARG A 91 5.00 8.03 -11.24
N GLY A 92 4.93 7.06 -12.15
CA GLY A 92 5.94 6.84 -13.17
C GLY A 92 7.17 6.07 -12.68
N ASN A 93 8.10 5.87 -13.61
CA ASN A 93 9.20 4.90 -13.47
C ASN A 93 10.21 5.23 -12.37
N GLU A 94 10.41 6.52 -12.06
CA GLU A 94 11.34 6.94 -11.01
C GLU A 94 10.83 6.53 -9.62
N PHE A 95 9.60 6.93 -9.29
CA PHE A 95 8.90 6.53 -8.07
C PHE A 95 8.79 5.01 -7.96
N GLU A 96 8.42 4.34 -9.06
CA GLU A 96 8.36 2.87 -9.13
C GLU A 96 9.69 2.23 -8.73
N THR A 97 10.80 2.71 -9.27
CA THR A 97 12.14 2.16 -8.99
C THR A 97 12.53 2.32 -7.53
N LEU A 98 12.34 3.51 -6.95
CA LEU A 98 12.62 3.78 -5.54
C LEU A 98 11.74 2.94 -4.62
N LEU A 99 10.47 2.82 -4.94
CA LEU A 99 9.49 2.05 -4.19
C LEU A 99 9.82 0.55 -4.20
N TYR A 100 10.23 -0.02 -5.35
CA TYR A 100 10.71 -1.40 -5.41
C TYR A 100 11.98 -1.62 -4.60
N HIS A 101 12.92 -0.68 -4.65
CA HIS A 101 14.14 -0.75 -3.86
C HIS A 101 13.83 -0.81 -2.35
N ALA A 102 12.96 0.07 -1.86
CA ALA A 102 12.55 0.10 -0.47
C ALA A 102 11.73 -1.15 -0.05
N ASP A 103 10.75 -1.60 -0.86
CA ASP A 103 9.97 -2.83 -0.60
C ASP A 103 10.89 -4.08 -0.54
N PHE A 104 11.92 -4.12 -1.38
CA PHE A 104 12.93 -5.18 -1.33
C PHE A 104 13.77 -5.12 -0.06
N GLY A 105 14.12 -3.91 0.41
CA GLY A 105 14.79 -3.67 1.69
C GLY A 105 14.03 -4.24 2.88
N ILE A 106 12.69 -4.07 2.93
CA ILE A 106 11.84 -4.69 3.97
C ILE A 106 12.09 -6.21 4.03
N GLY A 107 12.15 -6.88 2.88
CA GLY A 107 12.33 -8.33 2.76
C GLY A 107 13.71 -8.85 3.14
N LYS A 108 14.74 -7.99 3.12
CA LYS A 108 16.10 -8.33 3.57
C LYS A 108 16.26 -8.35 5.09
N GLY A 109 15.34 -7.72 5.82
CA GLY A 109 15.30 -7.75 7.28
C GLY A 109 15.82 -6.47 7.95
N PRO A 110 15.97 -6.48 9.30
CA PRO A 110 16.17 -5.30 10.13
C PRO A 110 17.33 -4.39 9.73
N ASP A 111 18.43 -4.96 9.24
CA ASP A 111 19.62 -4.21 8.82
C ASP A 111 19.37 -3.24 7.65
N HIS A 112 18.25 -3.40 6.93
CA HIS A 112 17.87 -2.58 5.78
C HIS A 112 16.61 -1.73 6.04
N TRP A 113 16.02 -1.84 7.23
CA TRP A 113 14.74 -1.18 7.54
C TRP A 113 14.89 0.34 7.63
N GLU A 114 15.99 0.85 8.16
CA GLU A 114 16.24 2.29 8.25
C GLU A 114 16.30 2.94 6.87
N GLU A 115 17.08 2.35 5.94
CA GLU A 115 17.17 2.82 4.55
C GLU A 115 15.80 2.78 3.86
N ALA A 116 15.06 1.67 3.97
CA ALA A 116 13.74 1.54 3.39
C ALA A 116 12.77 2.60 3.95
N GLN A 117 12.82 2.85 5.26
CA GLN A 117 12.02 3.88 5.93
C GLN A 117 12.32 5.27 5.38
N LEU A 118 13.59 5.65 5.23
CA LEU A 118 13.97 6.95 4.68
C LEU A 118 13.44 7.13 3.26
N VAL A 119 13.51 6.10 2.41
CA VAL A 119 12.96 6.15 1.05
C VAL A 119 11.44 6.31 1.06
N PHE A 120 10.70 5.59 1.91
CA PHE A 120 9.26 5.77 1.99
C PHE A 120 8.86 7.16 2.48
N GLN A 121 9.51 7.66 3.53
CA GLN A 121 9.27 9.00 4.06
C GLN A 121 9.53 10.08 3.00
N ASP A 122 10.59 9.91 2.19
CA ASP A 122 10.89 10.83 1.11
C ASP A 122 9.85 10.79 -0.01
N LEU A 123 9.44 9.59 -0.46
CA LEU A 123 8.36 9.45 -1.46
C LEU A 123 7.04 10.08 -0.97
N ILE A 124 6.72 9.92 0.31
CA ILE A 124 5.52 10.51 0.94
C ILE A 124 5.62 12.04 0.99
N ARG A 125 6.80 12.58 1.32
CA ARG A 125 7.03 14.04 1.35
C ARG A 125 6.92 14.65 -0.04
N GLN A 126 7.49 13.99 -1.05
CA GLN A 126 7.42 14.43 -2.44
C GLN A 126 5.99 14.40 -2.98
N ASP A 127 5.21 13.37 -2.64
CA ASP A 127 3.80 13.29 -3.00
C ASP A 127 2.93 12.61 -1.92
N PRO A 128 2.28 13.39 -1.04
CA PRO A 128 1.38 12.88 0.00
C PRO A 128 0.11 12.19 -0.53
N THR A 129 -0.19 12.33 -1.82
CA THR A 129 -1.33 11.66 -2.48
C THR A 129 -0.99 10.25 -2.95
N PHE A 130 0.29 9.92 -3.07
CA PHE A 130 0.73 8.60 -3.50
C PHE A 130 0.63 7.60 -2.34
N LEU A 131 -0.37 6.71 -2.42
CA LEU A 131 -0.76 5.85 -1.30
C LEU A 131 0.10 4.59 -1.15
N GLU A 132 0.74 4.10 -2.21
CA GLU A 132 1.51 2.85 -2.13
C GLU A 132 2.73 2.96 -1.18
N PRO A 133 3.56 4.03 -1.22
CA PRO A 133 4.60 4.23 -0.21
C PRO A 133 4.06 4.28 1.22
N GLN A 134 2.88 4.87 1.43
CA GLN A 134 2.22 4.93 2.75
C GLN A 134 1.81 3.53 3.23
N ALA A 135 1.27 2.71 2.34
CA ALA A 135 0.91 1.32 2.64
C ALA A 135 2.15 0.48 3.02
N ARG A 136 3.25 0.67 2.31
CA ARG A 136 4.53 -0.01 2.58
C ARG A 136 5.18 0.48 3.85
N TYR A 137 5.11 1.78 4.12
CA TYR A 137 5.60 2.36 5.35
C TYR A 137 4.82 1.85 6.56
N ALA A 138 3.48 1.79 6.48
CA ALA A 138 2.65 1.18 7.51
C ALA A 138 3.09 -0.26 7.80
N LYS A 139 3.32 -1.07 6.77
CA LYS A 139 3.82 -2.44 6.92
C LYS A 139 5.19 -2.49 7.63
N LEU A 140 6.12 -1.61 7.24
CA LEU A 140 7.44 -1.53 7.87
C LEU A 140 7.34 -1.16 9.36
N LEU A 141 6.53 -0.15 9.70
CA LEU A 141 6.27 0.27 11.08
C LEU A 141 5.68 -0.89 11.91
N CYS A 142 4.77 -1.68 11.33
CA CYS A 142 4.22 -2.87 11.99
C CYS A 142 5.33 -3.89 12.30
N LEU A 143 6.25 -4.13 11.36
CA LEU A 143 7.38 -5.05 11.55
C LEU A 143 8.39 -4.55 12.59
N GLN A 144 8.55 -3.23 12.71
CA GLN A 144 9.36 -2.57 13.73
C GLN A 144 8.68 -2.52 15.11
N GLY A 145 7.42 -2.93 15.22
CA GLY A 145 6.64 -2.87 16.47
C GLY A 145 6.06 -1.48 16.80
N GLN A 146 6.10 -0.53 15.86
CA GLN A 146 5.51 0.80 16.00
C GLN A 146 4.02 0.76 15.62
N LEU A 147 3.23 0.06 16.43
CA LEU A 147 1.88 -0.40 16.06
C LEU A 147 0.87 0.76 15.93
N GLU A 148 0.96 1.77 16.78
CA GLU A 148 0.05 2.93 16.78
C GLU A 148 0.23 3.75 15.51
N GLU A 149 1.45 4.10 15.17
CA GLU A 149 1.75 4.85 13.95
C GLU A 149 1.43 4.05 12.69
N SER A 150 1.79 2.76 12.67
CA SER A 150 1.42 1.84 11.59
C SER A 150 -0.10 1.80 11.37
N THR A 151 -0.89 1.79 12.45
CA THR A 151 -2.36 1.81 12.38
C THR A 151 -2.86 3.09 11.71
N ARG A 152 -2.31 4.27 12.04
CA ARG A 152 -2.72 5.54 11.44
C ARG A 152 -2.47 5.58 9.94
N TRP A 153 -1.27 5.16 9.51
CA TRP A 153 -0.94 5.08 8.08
C TRP A 153 -1.79 4.04 7.33
N ALA A 154 -2.00 2.87 7.94
CA ALA A 154 -2.84 1.84 7.34
C ALA A 154 -4.30 2.30 7.19
N GLN A 155 -4.85 2.97 8.21
CA GLN A 155 -6.21 3.50 8.17
C GLN A 155 -6.36 4.53 7.05
N ARG A 156 -5.43 5.49 6.95
CA ARG A 156 -5.43 6.50 5.88
C ARG A 156 -5.47 5.89 4.48
N VAL A 157 -4.66 4.85 4.22
CA VAL A 157 -4.69 4.16 2.94
C VAL A 157 -6.05 3.49 2.72
N LEU A 158 -6.63 2.87 3.74
CA LEU A 158 -7.92 2.18 3.65
C LEU A 158 -9.11 3.12 3.53
N ASP A 159 -9.02 4.36 4.02
CA ASP A 159 -10.07 5.37 3.81
C ASP A 159 -10.19 5.76 2.33
N SER A 160 -9.07 5.71 1.61
CA SER A 160 -8.97 6.01 0.17
C SER A 160 -9.01 4.78 -0.76
N LYS A 161 -8.63 3.60 -0.25
CA LYS A 161 -8.58 2.32 -0.98
C LYS A 161 -8.99 1.15 -0.04
N PRO A 162 -10.28 1.00 0.34
CA PRO A 162 -10.74 -0.07 1.22
C PRO A 162 -10.41 -1.50 0.75
N TRP A 163 -10.18 -1.68 -0.55
CA TRP A 163 -9.80 -2.96 -1.18
C TRP A 163 -8.28 -3.21 -1.25
N HIS A 164 -7.45 -2.34 -0.66
CA HIS A 164 -6.00 -2.43 -0.74
C HIS A 164 -5.45 -3.62 0.05
N PHE A 165 -5.25 -4.75 -0.63
CA PHE A 165 -4.95 -6.03 0.03
C PHE A 165 -3.69 -6.01 0.91
N VAL A 166 -2.63 -5.28 0.54
CA VAL A 166 -1.42 -5.17 1.38
C VAL A 166 -1.73 -4.47 2.71
N THR A 167 -2.59 -3.46 2.68
CA THR A 167 -2.95 -2.72 3.89
C THR A 167 -3.94 -3.48 4.75
N ILE A 168 -4.87 -4.23 4.14
CA ILE A 168 -5.75 -5.15 4.87
C ILE A 168 -4.92 -6.21 5.61
N GLU A 169 -3.92 -6.82 4.95
CA GLU A 169 -3.00 -7.75 5.60
C GLU A 169 -2.23 -7.10 6.75
N THR A 170 -1.81 -5.85 6.57
CA THR A 170 -1.14 -5.07 7.64
C THR A 170 -2.08 -4.83 8.82
N MET A 171 -3.35 -4.50 8.60
CA MET A 171 -4.34 -4.35 9.68
C MET A 171 -4.57 -5.65 10.45
N VAL A 172 -4.64 -6.80 9.76
CA VAL A 172 -4.73 -8.10 10.46
C VAL A 172 -3.50 -8.35 11.34
N ALA A 173 -2.30 -8.06 10.82
CA ALA A 173 -1.06 -8.19 11.59
C ALA A 173 -1.04 -7.26 12.80
N LEU A 174 -1.47 -6.00 12.64
CA LEU A 174 -1.56 -5.02 13.72
C LEU A 174 -2.53 -5.44 14.82
N CYS A 175 -3.76 -5.83 14.46
CA CYS A 175 -4.75 -6.31 15.45
C CYS A 175 -4.24 -7.55 16.19
N THR A 176 -3.59 -8.46 15.48
CA THR A 176 -2.98 -9.66 16.09
C THR A 176 -1.84 -9.30 17.04
N ALA A 177 -0.95 -8.37 16.66
CA ALA A 177 0.15 -7.91 17.50
C ALA A 177 -0.34 -7.17 18.76
N LYS A 178 -1.47 -6.46 18.67
CA LYS A 178 -2.15 -5.80 19.80
C LYS A 178 -2.96 -6.76 20.69
N GLY A 179 -3.13 -8.02 20.28
CA GLY A 179 -3.98 -8.99 20.99
C GLY A 179 -5.49 -8.76 20.81
N ASP A 180 -5.90 -7.91 19.86
CA ASP A 180 -7.30 -7.66 19.54
C ASP A 180 -7.83 -8.71 18.56
N THR A 181 -8.33 -9.81 19.10
CA THR A 181 -8.84 -10.93 18.33
C THR A 181 -10.11 -10.59 17.56
N VAL A 182 -10.97 -9.71 18.10
CA VAL A 182 -12.24 -9.32 17.48
C VAL A 182 -11.97 -8.50 16.23
N LEU A 183 -11.13 -7.46 16.32
CA LEU A 183 -10.76 -6.67 15.14
C LEU A 183 -9.91 -7.48 14.16
N SER A 184 -9.06 -8.39 14.63
CA SER A 184 -8.31 -9.29 13.76
C SER A 184 -9.23 -10.13 12.87
N GLU A 185 -10.27 -10.76 13.44
CA GLU A 185 -11.25 -11.52 12.66
C GLU A 185 -12.08 -10.64 11.72
N LEU A 186 -12.46 -9.43 12.15
CA LEU A 186 -13.11 -8.46 11.29
C LEU A 186 -12.25 -8.15 10.04
N TRP A 187 -10.97 -7.82 10.22
CA TRP A 187 -10.08 -7.51 9.10
C TRP A 187 -9.75 -8.74 8.25
N LYS A 188 -9.64 -9.94 8.86
CA LYS A 188 -9.49 -11.19 8.09
C LYS A 188 -10.67 -11.43 7.15
N SER A 189 -11.90 -11.10 7.58
CA SER A 189 -13.11 -11.22 6.74
C SER A 189 -13.11 -10.29 5.52
N ARG A 190 -12.29 -9.23 5.55
CA ARG A 190 -12.10 -8.27 4.45
C ARG A 190 -11.00 -8.68 3.46
N ARG A 191 -10.17 -9.69 3.78
CA ARG A 191 -9.15 -10.21 2.85
C ARG A 191 -9.81 -10.68 1.56
N LEU A 192 -9.05 -10.58 0.47
CA LEU A 192 -9.42 -11.21 -0.80
C LEU A 192 -9.62 -12.72 -0.56
N PRO A 193 -10.81 -13.30 -0.82
CA PRO A 193 -11.07 -14.73 -0.58
C PRO A 193 -10.12 -15.67 -1.35
N ASN A 194 -10.20 -16.99 -1.13
CA ASN A 194 -9.48 -17.94 -1.99
C ASN A 194 -10.21 -18.09 -3.35
N PRO A 195 -9.50 -18.22 -4.49
CA PRO A 195 -10.15 -18.35 -5.80
C PRO A 195 -10.98 -19.64 -5.94
N SER A 196 -10.75 -20.65 -5.09
CA SER A 196 -11.60 -21.84 -4.97
C SER A 196 -13.00 -21.56 -4.39
N LYS A 197 -13.25 -20.36 -3.87
CA LYS A 197 -14.55 -19.91 -3.34
C LYS A 197 -15.14 -18.81 -4.25
N PRO A 198 -15.64 -19.16 -5.45
CA PRO A 198 -16.03 -18.18 -6.47
C PRO A 198 -17.16 -17.25 -6.03
N GLU A 199 -18.11 -17.75 -5.23
CA GLU A 199 -19.22 -16.92 -4.73
C GLU A 199 -18.74 -15.87 -3.72
N ALA A 200 -17.91 -16.27 -2.74
CA ALA A 200 -17.31 -15.33 -1.80
C ALA A 200 -16.42 -14.31 -2.51
N ARG A 201 -15.68 -14.74 -3.55
CA ARG A 201 -14.88 -13.85 -4.42
C ARG A 201 -15.77 -12.82 -5.10
N ARG A 202 -16.89 -13.24 -5.70
CA ARG A 202 -17.85 -12.34 -6.36
C ARG A 202 -18.38 -11.29 -5.39
N GLN A 203 -18.87 -11.71 -4.23
CA GLN A 203 -19.35 -10.81 -3.19
C GLN A 203 -18.27 -9.83 -2.71
N TRP A 204 -17.03 -10.28 -2.60
CA TRP A 204 -15.91 -9.38 -2.28
C TRP A 204 -15.68 -8.35 -3.38
N VAL A 205 -15.69 -8.78 -4.66
CA VAL A 205 -15.51 -7.87 -5.81
C VAL A 205 -16.65 -6.85 -5.91
N ASP A 206 -17.90 -7.28 -5.76
CA ASP A 206 -19.06 -6.39 -5.83
C ASP A 206 -18.96 -5.28 -4.76
N ARG A 207 -18.61 -5.64 -3.51
CA ARG A 207 -18.37 -4.65 -2.44
C ARG A 207 -17.18 -3.73 -2.76
N ALA A 208 -16.07 -4.28 -3.24
CA ALA A 208 -14.88 -3.49 -3.59
C ALA A 208 -15.16 -2.48 -4.73
N LEU A 209 -15.95 -2.87 -5.73
CA LEU A 209 -16.41 -1.99 -6.81
C LEU A 209 -17.32 -0.89 -6.25
N GLN A 210 -18.30 -1.26 -5.41
CA GLN A 210 -19.19 -0.28 -4.78
C GLN A 210 -18.42 0.74 -3.92
N ASP A 211 -17.46 0.28 -3.14
CA ASP A 211 -16.58 1.15 -2.33
C ASP A 211 -15.77 2.09 -3.24
N ALA A 212 -15.20 1.57 -4.33
CA ALA A 212 -14.41 2.34 -5.29
C ALA A 212 -15.22 3.41 -6.01
N GLU A 213 -16.42 3.07 -6.48
CA GLU A 213 -17.35 4.01 -7.10
C GLU A 213 -17.81 5.08 -6.12
N THR A 214 -18.12 4.70 -4.88
CA THR A 214 -18.53 5.64 -3.82
C THR A 214 -17.43 6.64 -3.52
N ILE A 215 -16.18 6.19 -3.36
CA ILE A 215 -15.03 7.06 -3.11
C ILE A 215 -14.78 7.98 -4.30
N LEU A 216 -14.81 7.46 -5.52
CA LEU A 216 -14.62 8.26 -6.74
C LEU A 216 -15.70 9.35 -6.86
N GLY A 217 -16.96 9.01 -6.57
CA GLY A 217 -18.05 9.99 -6.56
C GLY A 217 -17.85 11.10 -5.53
N ARG A 218 -17.39 10.77 -4.32
CA ARG A 218 -17.04 11.78 -3.28
C ARG A 218 -15.89 12.68 -3.73
N MET A 219 -14.85 12.11 -4.32
CA MET A 219 -13.71 12.87 -4.86
C MET A 219 -14.14 13.84 -5.98
N GLN A 220 -15.07 13.42 -6.85
CA GLN A 220 -15.64 14.27 -7.90
C GLN A 220 -16.44 15.44 -7.32
N GLN A 221 -17.32 15.18 -6.34
CA GLN A 221 -18.06 16.23 -5.64
C GLN A 221 -17.12 17.26 -4.99
N GLN A 222 -16.05 16.79 -4.34
CA GLN A 222 -15.05 17.69 -3.74
C GLN A 222 -14.33 18.56 -4.77
N LYS A 223 -14.05 18.03 -5.98
CA LYS A 223 -13.46 18.80 -7.09
C LYS A 223 -14.39 19.90 -7.60
N GLU A 224 -15.70 19.65 -7.62
CA GLU A 224 -16.71 20.61 -8.09
C GLU A 224 -16.99 21.74 -7.08
N THR A 225 -16.80 21.48 -5.79
CA THR A 225 -17.04 22.48 -4.72
C THR A 225 -15.89 23.45 -4.48
N LYS A 226 -14.73 23.26 -5.12
CA LYS A 226 -13.53 24.09 -4.97
C LYS A 226 -13.37 25.03 -6.16
#